data_AF-A0A972LNX5-F1
#
_entry.id   AF-A0A972LNX5-F1
#
_cell.length_a   1.000
_cell.length_b   1.000
_cell.length_c   1.000
_cell.angle_alpha   90.00
_cell.angle_beta   90.00
_cell.angle_gamma   90.00
#
_symmetry.space_group_name_H-M   'P 1'
#
loop_
_entity.id
_entity.type
_entity.pdbx_description
1 polymer ?
#
loop_
_entity_poly.entity_id
_entity_poly.type
_entity_poly.pdbx_seq_one_letter_code
_entity_poly.pdbx_strand_id
1 'polypeptide(L)'
;MDIRIITGILLGLLTTPPVLAGSLVSKIGDYIPSLDELGTELKGAVGVAVISSPDYSGSASNKLSLLPVLIASYKDKYYFKVKRAGVWLYHTDDRSLKLGLAVEPRGGYGAGDGDVLSGMGGRETSLEAGVALYWRTPIGVLLEASYDTDISSTADGNSANLKVSVPFYQNQGLTLAGSAAVEWLSRNVVNYYYGVTPSEATIFRSVYSPSGTLNYTLAFISEYRFDEHWRLISGVSLRRLGDDAANSPIVTDRYQKLGYVGLGWGF
;
A
#
# COMPACT_ATOMS: atom_id res chain seq x y z
N MET A 1 1.78 -7.25 -31.04
CA MET A 1 1.73 -8.30 -30.00
C MET A 1 0.26 -8.58 -29.72
N ASP A 2 -0.19 -9.84 -29.86
CA ASP A 2 -1.62 -10.20 -29.92
C ASP A 2 -2.36 -9.97 -28.60
N ILE A 3 -3.42 -9.17 -28.66
CA ILE A 3 -4.32 -8.76 -27.56
C ILE A 3 -4.97 -9.96 -26.83
N ARG A 4 -4.97 -11.15 -27.44
CA ARG A 4 -5.63 -12.36 -26.93
C ARG A 4 -4.87 -13.06 -25.80
N ILE A 5 -3.57 -12.80 -25.62
CA ILE A 5 -2.78 -13.40 -24.53
C ILE A 5 -3.00 -12.65 -23.20
N ILE A 6 -3.27 -11.34 -23.26
CA ILE A 6 -3.45 -10.48 -22.08
C ILE A 6 -4.78 -10.76 -21.36
N THR A 7 -5.83 -11.14 -22.11
CA THR A 7 -7.14 -11.47 -21.52
C THR A 7 -7.10 -12.73 -20.65
N GLY A 8 -6.19 -13.67 -20.93
CA GLY A 8 -6.04 -14.90 -20.15
C GLY A 8 -5.36 -14.70 -18.79
N ILE A 9 -4.42 -13.75 -18.69
CA ILE A 9 -3.69 -13.45 -17.45
C ILE A 9 -4.56 -12.66 -16.46
N LEU A 10 -5.46 -11.81 -16.98
CA LEU A 10 -6.37 -11.00 -16.15
C LEU A 10 -7.43 -11.82 -15.40
N LEU A 11 -7.85 -12.97 -15.95
CA LEU A 11 -8.87 -13.84 -15.34
C LEU A 11 -8.33 -14.84 -14.32
N GLY A 12 -7.02 -15.18 -14.36
CA GLY A 12 -6.42 -16.16 -13.44
C GLY A 12 -6.14 -15.63 -12.03
N LEU A 13 -5.99 -14.31 -11.87
CA LEU A 13 -5.65 -13.66 -10.59
C LEU A 13 -6.85 -13.42 -9.66
N LEU A 14 -8.07 -13.77 -10.08
CA LEU A 14 -9.31 -13.57 -9.32
C LEU A 14 -9.67 -14.72 -8.35
N THR A 15 -8.80 -15.72 -8.17
CA THR A 15 -9.14 -16.93 -7.38
C THR A 15 -8.23 -17.22 -6.19
N THR A 16 -7.24 -16.38 -5.90
CA THR A 16 -6.46 -16.52 -4.65
C THR A 16 -7.21 -15.89 -3.47
N PRO A 17 -7.38 -16.61 -2.35
CA PRO A 17 -8.21 -16.16 -1.24
C PRO A 17 -7.76 -14.79 -0.69
N PRO A 18 -8.71 -13.96 -0.21
CA PRO A 18 -8.49 -12.60 0.27
C PRO A 18 -7.85 -12.61 1.67
N VAL A 19 -6.64 -13.14 1.81
CA VAL A 19 -5.89 -13.08 3.08
C VAL A 19 -4.40 -12.88 2.80
N LEU A 20 -4.02 -11.77 2.18
CA LEU A 20 -2.61 -11.40 2.04
C LEU A 20 -2.37 -9.94 2.48
N ALA A 21 -2.13 -9.83 3.79
CA ALA A 21 -1.45 -8.80 4.57
C ALA A 21 -1.88 -7.33 4.36
N GLY A 22 -2.38 -6.73 5.45
CA GLY A 22 -2.98 -5.40 5.51
C GLY A 22 -2.07 -4.23 5.15
N SER A 23 -2.74 -3.12 4.77
CA SER A 23 -2.40 -1.68 4.74
C SER A 23 -1.00 -1.13 4.40
N LEU A 24 0.08 -1.91 4.42
CA LEU A 24 1.46 -1.44 4.24
C LEU A 24 2.00 -1.61 2.81
N VAL A 25 1.39 -2.49 2.00
CA VAL A 25 1.86 -2.87 0.64
C VAL A 25 1.50 -1.81 -0.42
N SER A 26 0.63 -0.85 -0.10
CA SER A 26 0.13 0.17 -1.05
C SER A 26 1.22 1.07 -1.65
N LYS A 27 2.44 1.07 -1.08
CA LYS A 27 3.50 2.01 -1.44
C LYS A 27 4.57 1.46 -2.37
N ILE A 28 4.63 0.17 -2.68
CA ILE A 28 5.70 -0.41 -3.54
C ILE A 28 5.66 0.16 -4.97
N GLY A 29 4.46 0.46 -5.48
CA GLY A 29 4.28 0.95 -6.86
C GLY A 29 4.61 2.43 -7.08
N ASP A 30 4.94 3.18 -6.04
CA ASP A 30 5.18 4.62 -6.11
C ASP A 30 6.67 4.99 -6.31
N TYR A 31 7.58 4.01 -6.23
CA TYR A 31 9.03 4.22 -6.12
C TYR A 31 9.84 3.63 -7.27
N ILE A 32 9.19 3.34 -8.40
CA ILE A 32 9.87 2.97 -9.64
C ILE A 32 9.92 4.24 -10.51
N PRO A 33 10.95 5.11 -10.35
CA PRO A 33 11.05 6.35 -11.10
C PRO A 33 11.14 6.13 -12.62
N SER A 34 11.55 4.93 -13.07
CA SER A 34 11.68 4.63 -14.50
C SER A 34 10.36 4.37 -15.24
N LEU A 35 9.21 4.41 -14.55
CA LEU A 35 7.89 4.26 -15.19
C LEU A 35 7.22 5.60 -15.52
N ASP A 36 7.82 6.74 -15.17
CA ASP A 36 7.29 8.07 -15.52
C ASP A 36 7.77 8.61 -16.87
N GLU A 37 8.58 7.86 -17.62
CA GLU A 37 8.80 8.12 -19.05
C GLU A 37 7.61 7.61 -19.88
N LEU A 38 6.46 8.23 -19.64
CA LEU A 38 5.20 7.76 -20.20
C LEU A 38 5.02 8.29 -21.63
N GLY A 39 4.60 7.39 -22.51
CA GLY A 39 4.12 7.68 -23.86
C GLY A 39 2.64 7.31 -23.97
N THR A 40 2.11 7.28 -25.18
CA THR A 40 0.71 6.91 -25.46
C THR A 40 0.42 5.40 -25.32
N GLU A 41 1.43 4.59 -25.03
CA GLU A 41 1.36 3.13 -25.01
C GLU A 41 1.18 2.56 -23.59
N LEU A 42 0.82 1.28 -23.50
CA LEU A 42 0.78 0.53 -22.25
C LEU A 42 2.22 0.25 -21.80
N LYS A 43 2.61 0.77 -20.64
CA LYS A 43 3.92 0.54 -20.03
C LYS A 43 3.78 0.04 -18.62
N GLY A 44 4.67 -0.83 -18.18
CA GLY A 44 4.56 -1.42 -16.85
C GLY A 44 5.68 -2.37 -16.50
N ALA A 45 5.43 -3.16 -15.47
CA ALA A 45 6.24 -4.29 -15.08
C ALA A 45 5.34 -5.39 -14.53
N VAL A 46 5.70 -6.63 -14.86
CA VAL A 46 5.14 -7.84 -14.25
C VAL A 46 6.27 -8.59 -13.55
N GLY A 47 5.98 -9.18 -12.39
CA GLY A 47 7.03 -9.82 -11.61
C GLY A 47 6.50 -10.59 -10.40
N VAL A 48 7.43 -10.95 -9.54
CA VAL A 48 7.15 -11.62 -8.26
C VAL A 48 7.93 -10.91 -7.17
N ALA A 49 7.34 -10.82 -5.98
CA ALA A 49 8.01 -10.30 -4.79
C ALA A 49 7.81 -11.22 -3.60
N VAL A 50 8.88 -11.45 -2.86
CA VAL A 50 8.81 -12.00 -1.51
C VAL A 50 8.69 -10.82 -0.55
N ILE A 51 7.70 -10.88 0.34
CA ILE A 51 7.39 -9.80 1.29
C ILE A 51 7.29 -10.37 2.70
N SER A 52 7.99 -9.74 3.63
CA SER A 52 7.79 -9.90 5.08
C SER A 52 6.93 -8.74 5.55
N SER A 53 5.76 -9.02 6.10
CA SER A 53 4.81 -8.02 6.60
C SER A 53 4.15 -8.50 7.88
N PRO A 54 3.62 -7.60 8.73
CA PRO A 54 2.90 -8.00 9.94
C PRO A 54 1.77 -9.00 9.63
N ASP A 55 1.57 -9.96 10.53
CA ASP A 55 0.48 -10.96 10.38
C ASP A 55 -0.88 -10.29 10.21
N TYR A 56 -1.10 -9.25 11.01
CA TYR A 56 -2.20 -8.29 10.94
C TYR A 56 -1.70 -6.91 11.39
N SER A 57 -2.55 -5.89 11.24
CA SER A 57 -2.16 -4.54 11.65
C SER A 57 -2.05 -4.43 13.18
N GLY A 58 -0.82 -4.23 13.69
CA GLY A 58 -0.53 -4.23 15.13
C GLY A 58 0.18 -5.49 15.65
N SER A 59 0.48 -6.46 14.78
CA SER A 59 1.26 -7.64 15.17
C SER A 59 2.75 -7.30 15.35
N ALA A 60 3.36 -7.84 16.40
CA ALA A 60 4.82 -7.91 16.57
C ALA A 60 5.48 -8.93 15.63
N SER A 61 4.70 -9.91 15.17
CA SER A 61 5.13 -11.00 14.30
C SER A 61 4.84 -10.66 12.84
N ASN A 62 5.75 -11.12 11.97
CA ASN A 62 5.63 -10.98 10.53
C ASN A 62 5.44 -12.35 9.87
N LYS A 63 4.63 -12.37 8.81
CA LYS A 63 4.55 -13.46 7.85
C LYS A 63 5.33 -13.14 6.58
N LEU A 64 5.90 -14.19 6.01
CA LEU A 64 6.46 -14.17 4.67
C LEU A 64 5.38 -14.55 3.66
N SER A 65 5.27 -13.80 2.57
CA SER A 65 4.32 -14.05 1.48
C SER A 65 5.01 -13.90 0.13
N LEU A 66 4.53 -14.66 -0.85
CA LEU A 66 4.90 -14.48 -2.25
C LEU A 66 3.77 -13.76 -2.96
N LEU A 67 4.05 -12.61 -3.56
CA LEU A 67 3.07 -11.77 -4.25
C LEU A 67 3.41 -11.64 -5.73
N PRO A 68 2.46 -11.88 -6.64
CA PRO A 68 2.61 -11.38 -8.00
C PRO A 68 2.62 -9.85 -7.97
N VAL A 69 3.51 -9.25 -8.75
CA VAL A 69 3.61 -7.81 -8.91
C VAL A 69 3.13 -7.47 -10.31
N LEU A 70 2.14 -6.59 -10.38
CA LEU A 70 1.75 -5.92 -11.60
C LEU A 70 1.71 -4.43 -11.32
N ILE A 71 2.46 -3.68 -12.12
CA ILE A 71 2.39 -2.22 -12.16
C ILE A 71 2.21 -1.88 -13.63
N ALA A 72 1.22 -1.07 -13.95
CA ALA A 72 0.92 -0.71 -15.32
C ALA A 72 0.40 0.71 -15.39
N SER A 73 0.63 1.34 -16.54
CA SER A 73 0.19 2.68 -16.86
C SER A 73 -0.23 2.69 -18.32
N TYR A 74 -1.30 3.41 -18.64
CA TYR A 74 -1.83 3.46 -19.99
C TYR A 74 -2.27 4.87 -20.35
N LYS A 75 -1.75 5.38 -21.47
CA LYS A 75 -2.10 6.69 -22.05
C LYS A 75 -1.94 7.86 -21.07
N ASP A 76 -0.97 7.81 -20.17
CA ASP A 76 -0.80 8.81 -19.12
C ASP A 76 -2.02 9.04 -18.21
N LYS A 77 -3.05 8.18 -18.34
CA LYS A 77 -4.37 8.41 -17.78
C LYS A 77 -4.73 7.35 -16.77
N TYR A 78 -4.52 6.09 -17.08
CA TYR A 78 -4.86 4.98 -16.17
C TYR A 78 -3.59 4.46 -15.54
N TYR A 79 -3.66 4.11 -14.25
CA TYR A 79 -2.58 3.42 -13.57
C TYR A 79 -3.10 2.28 -12.71
N PHE A 80 -2.26 1.25 -12.59
CA PHE A 80 -2.42 0.14 -11.69
C PHE A 80 -1.08 -0.09 -10.98
N LYS A 81 -1.15 -0.23 -9.67
CA LYS A 81 -0.08 -0.58 -8.74
C LYS A 81 -0.59 -1.76 -7.93
N VAL A 82 0.31 -2.50 -7.29
CA VAL A 82 0.03 -3.75 -6.56
C VAL A 82 -1.30 -3.74 -5.78
N LYS A 83 -1.58 -2.67 -5.02
CA LYS A 83 -2.86 -2.49 -4.30
C LYS A 83 -3.53 -1.14 -4.57
N ARG A 84 -3.27 -0.48 -5.70
CA ARG A 84 -3.91 0.81 -6.01
C ARG A 84 -4.15 0.94 -7.51
N ALA A 85 -5.37 1.25 -7.91
CA ALA A 85 -5.69 1.57 -9.30
C ALA A 85 -6.30 2.97 -9.37
N GLY A 86 -6.15 3.66 -10.50
CA GLY A 86 -6.71 4.98 -10.61
C GLY A 86 -6.67 5.58 -12.01
N VAL A 87 -7.22 6.79 -12.09
CA VAL A 87 -7.32 7.60 -13.30
C VAL A 87 -6.88 9.02 -13.02
N TRP A 88 -5.91 9.52 -13.78
CA TRP A 88 -5.53 10.93 -13.83
C TRP A 88 -6.58 11.71 -14.63
N LEU A 89 -7.15 12.72 -13.99
CA LEU A 89 -8.14 13.63 -14.57
C LEU A 89 -7.47 14.91 -15.09
N TYR A 90 -6.32 15.25 -14.52
CA TYR A 90 -5.51 16.39 -14.89
C TYR A 90 -4.03 16.05 -14.71
N HIS A 91 -3.20 16.52 -15.62
CA HIS A 91 -1.76 16.59 -15.44
C HIS A 91 -1.19 17.81 -16.16
N THR A 92 -0.05 18.32 -15.70
CA THR A 92 0.70 19.35 -16.44
C THR A 92 1.37 18.74 -17.68
N ASP A 93 1.77 19.59 -18.63
CA ASP A 93 2.44 19.14 -19.87
C ASP A 93 3.76 18.42 -19.58
N ASP A 94 4.51 18.88 -18.59
CA ASP A 94 5.73 18.25 -18.09
C ASP A 94 5.47 17.05 -17.16
N ARG A 95 4.20 16.73 -16.91
CA ARG A 95 3.71 15.65 -16.03
C ARG A 95 4.19 15.74 -14.59
N SER A 96 4.74 16.89 -14.18
CA SER A 96 5.23 17.12 -12.83
C SER A 96 4.09 17.10 -11.82
N LEU A 97 2.90 17.59 -12.19
CA LEU A 97 1.70 17.54 -11.37
C LEU A 97 0.65 16.63 -12.00
N LYS A 98 0.07 15.71 -11.24
CA LYS A 98 -1.07 14.86 -11.64
C LYS A 98 -2.13 14.88 -10.55
N LEU A 99 -3.39 15.02 -10.95
CA LEU A 99 -4.58 14.96 -10.09
C LEU A 99 -5.53 13.91 -10.63
N GLY A 100 -6.06 13.06 -9.75
CA GLY A 100 -6.84 11.92 -10.19
C GLY A 100 -7.74 11.31 -9.13
N LEU A 101 -8.43 10.26 -9.54
CA LEU A 101 -9.19 9.38 -8.66
C LEU A 101 -8.45 8.06 -8.50
N ALA A 102 -8.65 7.41 -7.37
CA ALA A 102 -8.02 6.15 -7.05
C ALA A 102 -8.95 5.24 -6.25
N VAL A 103 -8.62 3.95 -6.26
CA VAL A 103 -9.21 2.92 -5.40
C VAL A 103 -8.12 1.99 -4.87
N GLU A 104 -8.21 1.63 -3.60
CA GLU A 104 -7.31 0.68 -2.94
C GLU A 104 -8.01 -0.13 -1.84
N PRO A 105 -7.62 -1.39 -1.60
CA PRO A 105 -8.14 -2.17 -0.49
C PRO A 105 -7.37 -1.88 0.81
N ARG A 106 -8.07 -1.77 1.93
CA ARG A 106 -7.49 -1.82 3.29
C ARG A 106 -7.72 -3.20 3.88
N GLY A 107 -6.64 -3.97 3.97
CA GLY A 107 -6.74 -5.35 4.45
C GLY A 107 -7.15 -5.43 5.93
N GLY A 108 -8.05 -6.36 6.21
CA GLY A 108 -8.46 -6.73 7.56
C GLY A 108 -7.67 -7.93 8.12
N TYR A 109 -8.27 -8.64 9.07
CA TYR A 109 -7.68 -9.79 9.76
C TYR A 109 -8.73 -10.78 10.24
N GLY A 110 -8.34 -12.04 10.36
CA GLY A 110 -9.14 -13.10 10.98
C GLY A 110 -8.76 -13.36 12.43
N ALA A 111 -9.63 -14.08 13.15
CA ALA A 111 -9.36 -14.52 14.52
C ALA A 111 -8.13 -15.43 14.66
N GLY A 112 -7.71 -16.06 13.56
CA GLY A 112 -6.52 -16.91 13.49
C GLY A 112 -5.21 -16.19 13.14
N ASP A 113 -5.24 -14.88 12.88
CA ASP A 113 -4.04 -14.12 12.50
C ASP A 113 -3.14 -13.78 13.71
N GLY A 114 -3.59 -14.05 14.94
CA GLY A 114 -2.80 -13.92 16.15
C GLY A 114 -3.56 -14.31 17.42
N ASP A 115 -2.85 -14.78 18.44
CA ASP A 115 -3.45 -15.28 19.69
C ASP A 115 -4.34 -14.22 20.38
N VAL A 116 -3.93 -12.94 20.31
CA VAL A 116 -4.71 -11.81 20.88
C VAL A 116 -6.02 -11.54 20.14
N LEU A 117 -6.22 -12.12 18.96
CA LEU A 117 -7.44 -12.02 18.15
C LEU A 117 -8.37 -13.22 18.34
N SER A 118 -7.94 -14.25 19.09
CA SER A 118 -8.75 -15.44 19.33
C SER A 118 -10.09 -15.06 19.99
N GLY A 119 -11.17 -15.65 19.47
CA GLY A 119 -12.54 -15.36 19.89
C GLY A 119 -13.11 -14.02 19.43
N MET A 120 -12.42 -13.27 18.57
CA MET A 120 -12.98 -12.06 17.93
C MET A 120 -13.72 -12.40 16.64
N GLY A 121 -14.61 -11.48 16.22
CA GLY A 121 -15.05 -11.46 14.83
C GLY A 121 -13.89 -11.04 13.92
N GLY A 122 -13.78 -11.65 12.74
CA GLY A 122 -12.88 -11.14 11.71
C GLY A 122 -13.20 -9.70 11.34
N ARG A 123 -12.19 -8.97 10.89
CA ARG A 123 -12.33 -7.68 10.21
C ARG A 123 -12.12 -7.92 8.73
N GLU A 124 -13.11 -7.53 7.94
CA GLU A 124 -13.10 -7.67 6.50
C GLU A 124 -12.17 -6.64 5.86
N THR A 125 -11.78 -6.92 4.62
CA THR A 125 -11.04 -5.97 3.80
C THR A 125 -12.01 -4.90 3.28
N SER A 126 -11.76 -3.63 3.56
CA SER A 126 -12.54 -2.53 2.97
C SER A 126 -11.98 -2.16 1.60
N LEU A 127 -12.83 -1.57 0.75
CA LEU A 127 -12.42 -0.92 -0.48
C LEU A 127 -12.56 0.59 -0.31
N GLU A 128 -11.45 1.32 -0.41
CA GLU A 128 -11.40 2.77 -0.25
C GLU A 128 -11.22 3.42 -1.62
N ALA A 129 -11.96 4.50 -1.90
CA ALA A 129 -11.80 5.28 -3.12
C ALA A 129 -11.73 6.77 -2.81
N GLY A 130 -10.98 7.51 -3.61
CA GLY A 130 -10.59 8.86 -3.23
C GLY A 130 -9.92 9.68 -4.31
N VAL A 131 -9.51 10.88 -3.93
CA VAL A 131 -8.70 11.77 -4.76
C VAL A 131 -7.22 11.54 -4.49
N ALA A 132 -6.39 11.69 -5.52
CA ALA A 132 -4.94 11.58 -5.43
C ALA A 132 -4.26 12.75 -6.13
N LEU A 133 -3.21 13.28 -5.50
CA LEU A 133 -2.32 14.31 -6.03
C LEU A 133 -0.89 13.77 -6.02
N TYR A 134 -0.21 13.90 -7.16
CA TYR A 134 1.19 13.54 -7.33
C TYR A 134 1.91 14.78 -7.84
N TRP A 135 2.92 15.24 -7.13
CA TRP A 135 3.71 16.41 -7.50
C TRP A 135 5.20 16.11 -7.41
N ARG A 136 5.87 16.03 -8.56
CA ARG A 136 7.31 15.94 -8.69
C ARG A 136 7.90 17.34 -8.81
N THR A 137 8.76 17.69 -7.87
CA THR A 137 9.51 18.96 -7.89
C THR A 137 10.65 18.91 -8.91
N PRO A 138 11.19 20.08 -9.33
CA PRO A 138 12.36 20.13 -10.23
C PRO A 138 13.61 19.43 -9.68
N ILE A 139 13.72 19.29 -8.36
CA ILE A 139 14.83 18.61 -7.68
C ILE A 139 14.59 17.10 -7.50
N GLY A 140 13.56 16.54 -8.14
CA GLY A 140 13.27 15.10 -8.14
C GLY A 140 12.52 14.59 -6.91
N VAL A 141 12.21 15.45 -5.92
CA VAL A 141 11.34 15.08 -4.79
C VAL A 141 9.92 14.85 -5.28
N LEU A 142 9.32 13.72 -4.92
CA LEU A 142 7.94 13.37 -5.21
C LEU A 142 7.09 13.54 -3.95
N LEU A 143 6.06 14.37 -4.04
CA LEU A 143 5.02 14.56 -3.04
C LEU A 143 3.75 13.87 -3.50
N GLU A 144 3.17 13.05 -2.62
CA GLU A 144 1.94 12.33 -2.87
C GLU A 144 0.94 12.62 -1.75
N ALA A 145 -0.26 13.03 -2.12
CA ALA A 145 -1.35 13.26 -1.18
C ALA A 145 -2.60 12.50 -1.65
N SER A 146 -3.35 11.91 -0.70
CA SER A 146 -4.64 11.31 -0.98
C SER A 146 -5.64 11.57 0.14
N TYR A 147 -6.91 11.54 -0.22
CA TYR A 147 -8.03 11.48 0.71
C TYR A 147 -9.00 10.45 0.16
N ASP A 148 -9.25 9.39 0.93
CA ASP A 148 -9.98 8.21 0.51
C ASP A 148 -11.14 7.92 1.48
N THR A 149 -12.23 7.40 0.96
CA THR A 149 -13.45 7.04 1.71
C THR A 149 -13.81 5.59 1.46
N ASP A 150 -14.34 4.91 2.47
CA ASP A 150 -14.81 3.54 2.32
C ASP A 150 -16.06 3.49 1.43
N ILE A 151 -15.95 2.76 0.32
CA ILE A 151 -17.03 2.53 -0.65
C ILE A 151 -17.61 1.10 -0.56
N SER A 152 -17.11 0.29 0.37
CA SER A 152 -17.55 -1.08 0.63
C SER A 152 -18.49 -1.21 1.83
N SER A 153 -18.72 -0.13 2.56
CA SER A 153 -19.50 -0.11 3.81
C SER A 153 -19.00 -1.11 4.86
N THR A 154 -17.68 -1.26 4.96
CA THR A 154 -17.02 -2.17 5.90
C THR A 154 -16.66 -1.44 7.19
N ALA A 155 -15.93 -0.34 7.07
CA ALA A 155 -15.50 0.51 8.17
C ALA A 155 -16.24 1.85 8.20
N ASP A 156 -16.94 2.24 7.13
CA ASP A 156 -17.71 3.51 7.01
C ASP A 156 -16.88 4.75 7.43
N GLY A 157 -15.62 4.76 7.02
CA GLY A 157 -14.62 5.71 7.47
C GLY A 157 -13.88 6.40 6.34
N ASN A 158 -12.95 7.28 6.73
CA ASN A 158 -12.13 8.04 5.81
C ASN A 158 -10.66 7.94 6.22
N SER A 159 -9.77 8.05 5.25
CA SER A 159 -8.34 8.09 5.44
C SER A 159 -7.74 9.23 4.62
N ALA A 160 -6.60 9.74 5.06
CA ALA A 160 -5.83 10.72 4.30
C ALA A 160 -4.35 10.40 4.46
N ASN A 161 -3.58 10.46 3.38
CA ASN A 161 -2.15 10.19 3.40
C ASN A 161 -1.38 11.33 2.76
N LEU A 162 -0.29 11.75 3.40
CA LEU A 162 0.71 12.63 2.83
C LEU A 162 2.06 11.91 2.85
N LYS A 163 2.75 11.88 1.73
CA LYS A 163 4.03 11.18 1.57
C LYS A 163 5.01 12.02 0.77
N VAL A 164 6.26 12.00 1.20
CA VAL A 164 7.39 12.59 0.49
C VAL A 164 8.41 11.50 0.19
N SER A 165 8.92 11.48 -1.04
CA SER A 165 9.89 10.52 -1.54
C SER A 165 11.07 11.29 -2.14
N VAL A 166 12.27 11.04 -1.64
CA VAL A 166 13.49 11.76 -2.03
C VAL A 166 14.49 10.74 -2.60
N PRO A 167 14.75 10.76 -3.91
CA PRO A 167 15.88 10.03 -4.47
C PRO A 167 17.17 10.70 -4.01
N PHE A 168 18.11 9.93 -3.48
CA PHE A 168 19.38 10.46 -2.99
C PHE A 168 20.61 9.81 -3.64
N TYR A 169 20.41 8.75 -4.42
CA TYR A 169 21.45 8.14 -5.22
C TYR A 169 20.87 7.61 -6.52
N GLN A 170 21.53 7.89 -7.63
CA GLN A 170 21.21 7.32 -8.94
C GLN A 170 22.49 7.18 -9.77
N ASN A 171 22.91 5.94 -10.02
CA ASN A 171 24.11 5.65 -10.81
C ASN A 171 24.12 4.19 -11.29
N GLN A 172 24.65 3.93 -12.49
CA GLN A 172 24.86 2.57 -13.03
C GLN A 172 23.67 1.62 -12.84
N GLY A 173 22.45 2.09 -13.12
CA GLY A 173 21.22 1.30 -12.98
C GLY A 173 20.67 1.19 -11.56
N LEU A 174 21.43 1.56 -10.53
CA LEU A 174 20.98 1.61 -9.13
C LEU A 174 20.32 2.97 -8.83
N THR A 175 19.12 2.93 -8.26
CA THR A 175 18.42 4.08 -7.70
C THR A 175 18.07 3.82 -6.25
N LEU A 176 18.37 4.75 -5.36
CA LEU A 176 18.02 4.69 -3.94
C LEU A 176 17.15 5.89 -3.56
N ALA A 177 16.07 5.61 -2.84
CA ALA A 177 15.15 6.63 -2.36
C ALA A 177 14.79 6.42 -0.89
N GLY A 178 14.71 7.51 -0.14
CA GLY A 178 14.14 7.55 1.20
C GLY A 178 12.73 8.15 1.13
N SER A 179 11.86 7.77 2.07
CA SER A 179 10.55 8.38 2.19
C SER A 179 10.03 8.50 3.60
N ALA A 180 9.15 9.47 3.76
CA ALA A 180 8.39 9.68 4.97
C ALA A 180 6.91 9.85 4.62
N ALA A 181 6.02 9.33 5.46
CA ALA A 181 4.59 9.49 5.28
C ALA A 181 3.86 9.69 6.61
N VAL A 182 2.76 10.41 6.55
CA VAL A 182 1.76 10.51 7.61
C VAL A 182 0.43 10.04 7.04
N GLU A 183 -0.25 9.14 7.76
CA GLU A 183 -1.60 8.69 7.42
C GLU A 183 -2.55 9.00 8.59
N TRP A 184 -3.57 9.79 8.31
CA TRP A 184 -4.70 9.99 9.21
C TRP A 184 -5.78 8.95 8.94
N LEU A 185 -6.35 8.39 10.00
CA LEU A 185 -7.50 7.50 9.95
C LEU A 185 -8.61 8.06 10.83
N SER A 186 -9.83 8.11 10.27
CA SER A 186 -11.01 8.55 11.01
C SER A 186 -11.36 7.60 12.15
N ARG A 187 -12.19 8.09 13.10
CA ARG A 187 -12.75 7.29 14.20
C ARG A 187 -13.28 5.94 13.73
N ASN A 188 -14.07 5.93 12.66
CA ASN A 188 -14.77 4.73 12.20
C ASN A 188 -13.76 3.69 11.68
N VAL A 189 -12.74 4.13 10.95
CA VAL A 189 -11.65 3.23 10.51
C VAL A 189 -10.91 2.65 11.71
N VAL A 190 -10.49 3.48 12.67
CA VAL A 190 -9.71 2.99 13.81
C VAL A 190 -10.56 2.11 14.73
N ASN A 191 -11.85 2.43 14.95
CA ASN A 191 -12.77 1.59 15.71
C ASN A 191 -12.98 0.22 15.05
N TYR A 192 -13.13 0.18 13.73
CA TYR A 192 -13.33 -1.09 13.02
C TYR A 192 -12.10 -1.99 13.14
N TYR A 193 -10.92 -1.46 12.82
CA TYR A 193 -9.70 -2.28 12.77
C TYR A 193 -9.01 -2.48 14.13
N TYR A 194 -9.17 -1.56 15.09
CA TYR A 194 -8.47 -1.61 16.37
C TYR A 194 -9.40 -1.62 17.59
N GLY A 195 -10.72 -1.54 17.40
CA GLY A 195 -11.69 -1.59 18.50
C GLY A 195 -11.97 -3.01 18.98
N VAL A 196 -12.36 -3.10 20.25
CA VAL A 196 -12.82 -4.34 20.89
C VAL A 196 -14.25 -4.11 21.36
N THR A 197 -15.21 -4.86 20.81
CA THR A 197 -16.62 -4.77 21.19
C THR A 197 -16.89 -5.44 22.55
N PRO A 198 -18.00 -5.13 23.24
CA PRO A 198 -18.38 -5.81 24.49
C PRO A 198 -18.45 -7.33 24.38
N SER A 199 -18.90 -7.86 23.24
CA SER A 199 -18.95 -9.31 22.98
C SER A 199 -17.59 -9.95 22.75
N GLU A 200 -16.58 -9.17 22.37
CA GLU A 200 -15.21 -9.63 22.14
C GLU A 200 -14.32 -9.47 23.37
N ALA A 201 -14.82 -8.82 24.42
CA ALA A 201 -14.05 -8.53 25.61
C ALA A 201 -13.77 -9.81 26.43
N THR A 202 -12.57 -9.86 27.01
CA THR A 202 -12.14 -10.91 27.94
C THR A 202 -11.44 -10.27 29.14
N ILE A 203 -11.05 -11.08 30.12
CA ILE A 203 -10.26 -10.59 31.27
C ILE A 203 -8.89 -10.02 30.86
N PHE A 204 -8.39 -10.34 29.66
CA PHE A 204 -7.10 -9.87 29.14
C PHE A 204 -7.23 -8.92 27.94
N ARG A 205 -8.46 -8.73 27.42
CA ARG A 205 -8.76 -7.88 26.27
C ARG A 205 -9.99 -7.03 26.61
N SER A 206 -9.79 -5.87 27.20
CA SER A 206 -10.89 -4.98 27.59
C SER A 206 -11.59 -4.37 26.37
N VAL A 207 -12.85 -3.96 26.55
CA VAL A 207 -13.57 -3.12 25.57
C VAL A 207 -12.72 -1.89 25.26
N TYR A 208 -12.63 -1.54 23.97
CA TYR A 208 -11.80 -0.43 23.50
C TYR A 208 -12.45 0.24 22.30
N SER A 209 -12.58 1.56 22.36
CA SER A 209 -13.23 2.39 21.32
C SER A 209 -12.37 3.62 21.02
N PRO A 210 -11.39 3.52 20.12
CA PRO A 210 -10.53 4.64 19.74
C PRO A 210 -11.28 5.78 19.03
N SER A 211 -10.67 6.96 18.95
CA SER A 211 -11.29 8.19 18.45
C SER A 211 -10.80 8.65 17.07
N GLY A 212 -9.61 8.21 16.65
CA GLY A 212 -8.97 8.48 15.36
C GLY A 212 -7.45 8.48 15.52
N THR A 213 -6.66 8.29 14.45
CA THR A 213 -5.20 8.15 14.64
C THR A 213 -4.36 8.74 13.53
N LEU A 214 -3.11 9.06 13.85
CA LEU A 214 -2.07 9.45 12.91
C LEU A 214 -0.93 8.43 12.96
N ASN A 215 -0.70 7.77 11.84
CA ASN A 215 0.38 6.81 11.68
C ASN A 215 1.53 7.44 10.90
N TYR A 216 2.76 7.11 11.28
CA TYR A 216 3.97 7.66 10.70
C TYR A 216 4.76 6.55 10.05
N THR A 217 5.23 6.72 8.83
CA THR A 217 6.02 5.72 8.12
C THR A 217 7.32 6.32 7.64
N LEU A 218 8.43 5.60 7.83
CA LEU A 218 9.68 5.81 7.12
C LEU A 218 9.94 4.62 6.23
N ALA A 219 10.42 4.84 5.01
CA ALA A 219 10.84 3.75 4.14
C ALA A 219 12.14 4.07 3.39
N PHE A 220 12.84 3.00 3.04
CA PHE A 220 14.00 3.03 2.18
C PHE A 220 13.77 2.04 1.04
N ILE A 221 14.00 2.47 -0.19
CA ILE A 221 13.69 1.70 -1.39
C ILE A 221 14.87 1.76 -2.34
N SER A 222 15.16 0.61 -2.94
CA SER A 222 16.17 0.46 -3.96
C SER A 222 15.60 -0.21 -5.20
N GLU A 223 16.04 0.27 -6.35
CA GLU A 223 15.79 -0.33 -7.65
C GLU A 223 17.13 -0.53 -8.34
N TYR A 224 17.38 -1.73 -8.86
CA TYR A 224 18.51 -2.02 -9.71
C TYR A 224 18.03 -2.51 -11.07
N ARG A 225 18.33 -1.74 -12.11
CA ARG A 225 18.04 -2.11 -13.51
C ARG A 225 19.22 -2.89 -14.08
N PHE A 226 19.00 -4.16 -14.38
CA PHE A 226 20.02 -5.02 -15.02
C PHE A 226 20.19 -4.65 -16.49
N ASP A 227 19.05 -4.43 -17.16
CA ASP A 227 18.96 -4.00 -18.56
C ASP A 227 17.68 -3.15 -18.75
N GLU A 228 17.27 -2.96 -19.99
CA GLU A 228 16.07 -2.18 -20.34
C GLU A 228 14.76 -2.79 -19.80
N HIS A 229 14.73 -4.11 -19.56
CA HIS A 229 13.55 -4.85 -19.12
C HIS A 229 13.64 -5.33 -17.67
N TRP A 230 14.75 -5.92 -17.24
CA TRP A 230 14.85 -6.59 -15.93
C TRP A 230 15.21 -5.63 -14.80
N ARG A 231 14.42 -5.68 -13.73
CA ARG A 231 14.57 -4.81 -12.55
C ARG A 231 14.44 -5.62 -11.27
N LEU A 232 15.42 -5.46 -10.38
CA LEU A 232 15.31 -5.88 -8.98
C LEU A 232 14.81 -4.68 -8.17
N ILE A 233 13.79 -4.89 -7.36
CA ILE A 233 13.25 -3.86 -6.46
C ILE A 233 13.28 -4.42 -5.06
N SER A 234 13.78 -3.66 -4.10
CA SER A 234 13.67 -4.02 -2.71
C SER A 234 13.38 -2.80 -1.85
N GLY A 235 12.79 -3.03 -0.69
CA GLY A 235 12.54 -1.95 0.23
C GLY A 235 12.26 -2.44 1.63
N VAL A 236 12.46 -1.54 2.57
CA VAL A 236 12.12 -1.71 3.98
C VAL A 236 11.32 -0.52 4.45
N SER A 237 10.36 -0.73 5.32
CA SER A 237 9.64 0.35 5.98
C SER A 237 9.39 0.06 7.46
N LEU A 238 9.34 1.14 8.22
CA LEU A 238 8.97 1.15 9.62
C LEU A 238 7.79 2.10 9.78
N ARG A 239 6.65 1.55 10.20
CA ARG A 239 5.47 2.33 10.51
C ARG A 239 5.22 2.33 12.00
N ARG A 240 5.14 3.52 12.60
CA ARG A 240 4.68 3.73 13.97
C ARG A 240 3.19 4.01 13.96
N LEU A 241 2.42 3.17 14.64
CA LEU A 241 1.01 3.40 14.90
C LEU A 241 0.83 4.61 15.82
N GLY A 242 -0.18 5.42 15.53
CA GLY A 242 -0.62 6.49 16.43
C GLY A 242 -1.25 5.93 17.69
N ASP A 243 -1.35 6.73 18.75
CA ASP A 243 -1.62 6.20 20.09
C ASP A 243 -3.00 5.54 20.23
N ASP A 244 -4.04 6.07 19.57
CA ASP A 244 -5.36 5.44 19.53
C ASP A 244 -5.38 4.05 18.86
N ALA A 245 -4.50 3.78 17.90
CA ALA A 245 -4.35 2.43 17.37
C ALA A 245 -3.43 1.60 18.27
N ALA A 246 -2.28 2.16 18.64
CA ALA A 246 -1.22 1.48 19.37
C ALA A 246 -1.61 1.03 20.78
N ASN A 247 -2.54 1.74 21.44
CA ASN A 247 -3.02 1.42 22.78
C ASN A 247 -4.18 0.40 22.78
N SER A 248 -4.58 -0.08 21.60
CA SER A 248 -5.59 -1.11 21.50
C SER A 248 -5.12 -2.42 22.16
N PRO A 249 -5.97 -3.11 22.94
CA PRO A 249 -5.65 -4.41 23.54
C PRO A 249 -5.29 -5.52 22.55
N ILE A 250 -5.53 -5.32 21.25
CA ILE A 250 -5.19 -6.28 20.19
C ILE A 250 -3.91 -5.90 19.44
N VAL A 251 -3.26 -4.80 19.79
CA VAL A 251 -1.96 -4.41 19.25
C VAL A 251 -0.87 -4.93 20.16
N THR A 252 0.03 -5.74 19.60
CA THR A 252 1.17 -6.33 20.30
C THR A 252 2.47 -5.59 20.04
N ASP A 253 2.57 -4.87 18.91
CA ASP A 253 3.65 -3.90 18.66
C ASP A 253 3.10 -2.65 17.96
N ARG A 254 3.52 -1.49 18.46
CA ARG A 254 3.22 -0.19 17.85
C ARG A 254 4.07 0.08 16.60
N TYR A 255 5.14 -0.68 16.41
CA TYR A 255 6.04 -0.57 15.27
C TYR A 255 5.84 -1.74 14.31
N GLN A 256 5.38 -1.42 13.10
CA GLN A 256 5.15 -2.39 12.04
C GLN A 256 6.31 -2.33 11.06
N LYS A 257 6.99 -3.47 10.89
CA LYS A 257 8.13 -3.60 9.98
C LYS A 257 7.70 -4.33 8.73
N LEU A 258 7.99 -3.76 7.57
CA LEU A 258 7.78 -4.41 6.29
C LEU A 258 9.10 -4.45 5.53
N GLY A 259 9.37 -5.57 4.87
CA GLY A 259 10.51 -5.73 3.97
C GLY A 259 10.08 -6.50 2.73
N TYR A 260 10.62 -6.17 1.57
CA TYR A 260 10.37 -6.91 0.35
C TYR A 260 11.57 -6.93 -0.58
N VAL A 261 11.64 -7.98 -1.39
CA VAL A 261 12.52 -8.10 -2.55
C VAL A 261 11.70 -8.68 -3.68
N GLY A 262 11.75 -8.07 -4.85
CA GLY A 262 11.03 -8.52 -6.03
C GLY A 262 11.85 -8.36 -7.30
N LEU A 263 11.56 -9.23 -8.26
CA LEU A 263 12.12 -9.21 -9.60
C LEU A 263 10.97 -8.98 -10.59
N GLY A 264 11.15 -8.02 -11.48
CA GLY A 264 10.16 -7.68 -12.49
C GLY A 264 10.78 -7.55 -13.87
N TRP A 265 9.96 -7.85 -14.87
CA TRP A 265 10.22 -7.61 -16.28
C TRP A 265 9.33 -6.45 -16.75
N GLY A 266 9.96 -5.41 -17.27
CA GLY A 266 9.32 -4.20 -17.80
C GLY A 266 8.89 -4.37 -19.25
N PHE A 267 7.77 -3.75 -19.60
CA PHE A 267 7.23 -3.62 -20.95
C PHE A 267 6.79 -2.18 -21.23
#